data_AF-A0A132GVX3-F1
#
_entry.id   AF-A0A132GVX3-F1
#
_cell.length_a   1.000
_cell.length_b   1.000
_cell.length_c   1.000
_cell.angle_alpha   90.00
_cell.angle_beta   90.00
_cell.angle_gamma   90.00
#
_symmetry.space_group_name_H-M   'P 1'
#
loop_
_entity.id
_entity.type
_entity.pdbx_description
1 polymer ?
#
loop_
_entity_poly.entity_id
_entity_poly.type
_entity_poly.pdbx_seq_one_letter_code
_entity_poly.pdbx_strand_id
1 'polypeptide(L)'
;MNDEKKRVRAGEPPASPERADEPSAGLKEYPVLFDWIELSDLLLMLHLTKNTLKEWCSEGGLKCSRIKNKTYFLRQDIERFLYNHYQTYKL
;
A
#
# COMPACT_ATOMS: atom_id res chain seq x y z
N MET A 1 -8.62 11.69 64.59
CA MET A 1 -8.04 11.52 63.24
C MET A 1 -8.54 10.16 62.75
N ASN A 2 -9.47 10.17 61.81
CA ASN A 2 -10.29 9.03 61.33
C ASN A 2 -9.44 7.82 60.88
N ASP A 3 -9.76 6.58 61.28
CA ASP A 3 -10.59 5.57 60.57
C ASP A 3 -10.02 5.26 59.15
N GLU A 4 -9.79 4.04 58.64
CA GLU A 4 -10.49 2.76 58.76
C GLU A 4 -9.75 1.72 57.86
N LYS A 5 -9.71 0.46 58.28
CA LYS A 5 -9.56 -0.84 57.56
C LYS A 5 -8.64 -1.07 56.35
N LYS A 6 -7.68 -1.96 56.63
CA LYS A 6 -7.29 -3.20 55.92
C LYS A 6 -8.35 -3.83 54.99
N ARG A 7 -7.97 -4.18 53.76
CA ARG A 7 -8.43 -5.42 53.05
C ARG A 7 -7.50 -5.78 51.88
N VAL A 8 -6.90 -6.96 51.98
CA VAL A 8 -6.23 -7.69 50.88
C VAL A 8 -7.26 -8.50 50.09
N ARG A 9 -7.13 -8.54 48.75
CA ARG A 9 -7.60 -9.58 47.79
C ARG A 9 -7.13 -9.13 46.40
N ALA A 10 -6.16 -9.81 45.81
CA ALA A 10 -6.29 -11.00 44.95
C ALA A 10 -6.53 -10.60 43.48
N GLY A 11 -5.53 -10.96 42.65
CA GLY A 11 -5.56 -11.22 41.21
C GLY A 11 -6.50 -10.43 40.30
N GLU A 12 -5.93 -9.68 39.36
CA GLU A 12 -6.19 -9.82 37.92
C GLU A 12 -5.18 -8.96 37.12
N PRO A 13 -4.87 -9.32 35.86
CA PRO A 13 -3.65 -8.93 35.13
C PRO A 13 -3.63 -7.43 34.77
N PRO A 14 -2.49 -6.88 34.28
CA PRO A 14 -2.49 -5.55 33.69
C PRO A 14 -3.53 -5.54 32.56
N ALA A 15 -4.63 -4.82 32.80
CA ALA A 15 -5.56 -4.45 31.75
C ALA A 15 -4.78 -3.50 30.82
N SER A 16 -4.17 -4.06 29.77
CA SER A 16 -3.92 -3.32 28.54
C SER A 16 -5.27 -2.75 28.10
N PRO A 17 -5.47 -1.43 28.17
CA PRO A 17 -6.57 -0.84 27.45
C PRO A 17 -6.19 -0.97 25.97
N GLU A 18 -6.98 -1.73 25.23
CA GLU A 18 -7.87 -1.15 24.24
C GLU A 18 -7.12 -0.95 22.90
N ARG A 19 -7.17 -1.99 22.06
CA ARG A 19 -7.86 -1.91 20.76
C ARG A 19 -7.45 -0.69 19.93
N ALA A 20 -6.58 -0.98 18.96
CA ALA A 20 -6.74 -0.53 17.58
C ALA A 20 -7.28 0.89 17.39
N ASP A 21 -6.52 1.89 17.80
CA ASP A 21 -6.44 3.13 17.03
C ASP A 21 -5.38 2.90 15.94
N GLU A 22 -5.69 1.95 15.04
CA GLU A 22 -5.17 2.05 13.67
C GLU A 22 -5.74 3.37 13.19
N PRO A 23 -4.93 4.40 12.87
CA PRO A 23 -5.46 5.64 12.34
C PRO A 23 -6.15 5.26 11.04
N SER A 24 -7.48 5.10 11.14
CA SER A 24 -8.42 4.75 10.08
C SER A 24 -7.84 5.22 8.79
N ALA A 25 -7.31 4.28 7.99
CA ALA A 25 -6.61 4.52 6.74
C ALA A 25 -7.35 5.64 6.02
N GLY A 26 -6.86 6.87 6.23
CA GLY A 26 -7.41 8.02 5.58
C GLY A 26 -7.16 7.68 4.14
N LEU A 27 -8.23 7.38 3.40
CA LEU A 27 -8.18 7.43 1.95
C LEU A 27 -7.64 8.81 1.69
N LYS A 28 -6.34 8.90 1.47
CA LYS A 28 -5.70 10.08 0.95
C LYS A 28 -6.47 10.29 -0.34
N GLU A 29 -7.37 11.25 -0.32
CA GLU A 29 -8.02 11.74 -1.52
C GLU A 29 -6.92 12.39 -2.33
N TYR A 30 -6.12 11.55 -2.99
CA TYR A 30 -5.14 11.98 -3.96
C TYR A 30 -5.98 12.61 -5.06
N PRO A 31 -5.85 13.93 -5.31
CA PRO A 31 -6.58 14.54 -6.40
C PRO A 31 -6.26 13.74 -7.66
N VAL A 32 -7.31 13.22 -8.28
CA VAL A 32 -7.38 12.32 -9.46
C VAL A 32 -6.85 12.99 -10.74
N LEU A 33 -5.76 13.73 -10.64
CA LEU A 33 -5.16 14.53 -11.69
C LEU A 33 -3.74 14.05 -11.93
N PHE A 34 -3.65 12.93 -12.65
CA PHE A 34 -2.44 12.42 -13.30
C PHE A 34 -1.23 12.14 -12.40
N ASP A 35 -1.33 11.09 -11.57
CA ASP A 35 -0.18 10.47 -10.92
C ASP A 35 0.67 9.71 -11.96
N TRP A 36 1.59 10.43 -12.60
CA TRP A 36 2.68 9.83 -13.36
C TRP A 36 3.69 9.22 -12.39
N ILE A 37 3.82 7.90 -12.43
CA ILE A 37 4.73 7.14 -11.59
C ILE A 37 6.03 6.90 -12.35
N GLU A 38 7.17 7.21 -11.74
CA GLU A 38 8.48 6.93 -12.34
C GLU A 38 8.83 5.44 -12.23
N LEU A 39 9.62 4.92 -13.17
CA LEU A 39 10.14 3.56 -13.17
C LEU A 39 10.71 3.11 -11.81
N SER A 40 11.54 3.94 -11.17
CA SER A 40 12.15 3.60 -9.88
C SER A 40 11.13 3.38 -8.78
N ASP A 41 10.09 4.22 -8.78
CA ASP A 41 9.01 4.17 -7.78
C ASP A 41 8.10 2.97 -8.04
N LEU A 42 7.77 2.71 -9.31
CA LEU A 42 6.98 1.56 -9.72
C LEU A 42 7.63 0.22 -9.32
N LEU A 43 8.95 0.12 -9.48
CA LEU A 43 9.72 -1.06 -9.08
C LEU A 43 9.64 -1.30 -7.57
N LEU A 44 9.72 -0.22 -6.77
CA LEU A 44 9.63 -0.30 -5.32
C LEU A 44 8.21 -0.68 -4.88
N MET A 45 7.18 -0.07 -5.46
CA MET A 45 5.78 -0.32 -5.11
C MET A 45 5.33 -1.75 -5.45
N LEU A 46 5.72 -2.25 -6.62
CA LEU A 46 5.30 -3.57 -7.09
C LEU A 46 6.29 -4.68 -6.73
N HIS A 47 7.43 -4.34 -6.11
CA HIS A 47 8.53 -5.27 -5.83
C HIS A 47 9.00 -6.04 -7.08
N LEU A 48 9.08 -5.34 -8.23
CA LEU A 48 9.43 -5.93 -9.51
C LEU A 48 10.88 -5.60 -9.91
N THR A 49 11.36 -6.33 -10.91
CA THR A 49 12.64 -6.03 -11.54
C THR A 49 12.47 -5.21 -12.81
N LYS A 50 13.53 -4.49 -13.21
CA LYS A 50 13.56 -3.75 -14.48
C LYS A 50 13.31 -4.65 -15.69
N ASN A 51 13.71 -5.92 -15.63
CA ASN A 51 13.46 -6.88 -16.70
C ASN A 51 11.97 -7.19 -16.82
N THR A 52 11.28 -7.39 -15.70
CA THR A 52 9.83 -7.62 -15.70
C THR A 52 9.06 -6.44 -16.31
N LEU A 53 9.41 -5.20 -15.94
CA LEU A 53 8.78 -4.03 -16.56
C LEU A 53 9.12 -3.87 -18.05
N LYS A 54 10.36 -4.22 -18.46
CA LYS A 54 10.72 -4.24 -19.89
C LYS A 54 9.88 -5.25 -20.66
N GLU A 55 9.72 -6.45 -20.11
CA GLU A 55 8.92 -7.52 -20.70
C GLU A 55 7.46 -7.06 -20.86
N TRP A 56 6.86 -6.49 -19.83
CA TRP A 56 5.49 -5.97 -19.88
C TRP A 56 5.29 -4.83 -20.89
N CYS A 57 6.31 -3.97 -21.06
CA CYS A 57 6.29 -2.94 -22.10
C CYS A 57 6.48 -3.54 -23.50
N SER A 58 7.35 -4.54 -23.66
CA SER A 58 7.65 -5.21 -24.94
C SER A 58 6.51 -6.11 -25.42
N GLU A 59 5.82 -6.77 -24.50
CA GLU A 59 4.61 -7.57 -24.77
C GLU A 59 3.41 -6.67 -25.12
N GLY A 60 3.50 -5.36 -24.84
CA GLY A 60 2.46 -4.38 -25.13
C GLY A 60 1.35 -4.32 -24.07
N GLY A 61 1.54 -5.01 -22.94
CA GLY A 61 0.58 -5.02 -21.83
C GLY A 61 0.57 -3.71 -21.04
N LEU A 62 1.74 -3.12 -20.78
CA LEU A 62 1.88 -1.88 -20.01
C LEU A 62 2.36 -0.72 -20.88
N LYS A 63 1.60 0.39 -20.90
CA LYS A 63 2.00 1.60 -21.62
C LYS A 63 3.08 2.35 -20.85
N CYS A 64 4.21 2.59 -21.50
CA CYS A 64 5.29 3.41 -20.96
C CYS A 64 5.43 4.71 -21.75
N SER A 65 5.53 5.83 -21.03
CA SER A 65 5.88 7.12 -21.62
C SER A 65 7.30 7.48 -21.25
N ARG A 66 8.14 7.70 -22.27
CA ARG A 66 9.51 8.17 -22.07
C ARG A 66 9.53 9.68 -22.23
N ILE A 67 9.86 10.37 -21.15
CA ILE A 67 9.99 11.82 -21.15
C ILE A 67 11.44 12.11 -20.78
N LYS A 68 12.18 12.69 -21.73
CA LYS A 68 13.64 12.86 -21.65
C LYS A 68 14.35 11.51 -21.48
N ASN A 69 14.97 11.28 -20.33
CA ASN A 69 15.74 10.07 -20.01
C ASN A 69 15.08 9.21 -18.91
N LYS A 70 13.85 9.56 -18.53
CA LYS A 70 13.08 8.86 -17.49
C LYS A 70 11.85 8.23 -18.11
N THR A 71 11.50 7.05 -17.58
CA THR A 71 10.29 6.34 -17.98
C THR A 71 9.24 6.56 -16.91
N TYR A 72 8.09 7.01 -17.37
CA TYR A 72 6.92 7.28 -16.55
C TYR A 72 5.77 6.40 -17.00
N PHE A 73 4.89 6.12 -16.04
CA PHE A 73 3.73 5.27 -16.20
C PHE A 73 2.53 5.99 -15.64
N LEU A 74 1.40 5.91 -16.36
CA LEU A 74 0.15 6.40 -15.82
C LEU A 74 -0.38 5.40 -14.82
N ARG A 75 -0.72 5.89 -13.62
CA ARG A 75 -1.31 5.06 -12.57
C ARG A 75 -2.53 4.26 -13.06
N GLN A 76 -3.41 4.89 -13.85
CA GLN A 76 -4.59 4.21 -14.41
C GLN A 76 -4.24 3.05 -15.35
N ASP A 77 -3.20 3.20 -16.17
CA ASP A 77 -2.73 2.12 -17.06
C ASP A 77 -2.09 1.00 -16.26
N ILE A 78 -1.34 1.32 -15.19
CA ILE A 78 -0.80 0.33 -14.26
C ILE A 78 -1.92 -0.46 -13.59
N GLU A 79 -2.90 0.21 -13.00
CA GLU A 79 -4.03 -0.43 -12.32
C GLU A 79 -4.81 -1.34 -13.27
N ARG A 80 -5.08 -0.87 -14.50
CA ARG A 80 -5.76 -1.68 -15.53
C ARG A 80 -4.94 -2.88 -15.96
N PHE A 81 -3.63 -2.69 -16.16
CA PHE A 81 -2.72 -3.77 -16.51
C PHE A 81 -2.66 -4.82 -15.40
N LEU A 82 -2.47 -4.41 -14.14
CA LEU A 82 -2.42 -5.32 -13.00
C LEU A 82 -3.74 -6.06 -12.83
N TYR A 83 -4.87 -5.37 -12.94
CA TYR A 83 -6.18 -6.01 -12.89
C TYR A 83 -6.29 -7.10 -13.96
N ASN A 84 -5.98 -6.80 -15.21
CA ASN A 84 -6.08 -7.78 -16.30
C ASN A 84 -5.07 -8.93 -16.16
N HIS A 85 -3.81 -8.61 -15.84
CA HIS A 85 -2.72 -9.56 -15.71
C HIS A 85 -2.97 -10.53 -14.55
N TYR A 86 -3.41 -10.05 -13.38
CA TYR A 86 -3.64 -10.89 -12.20
C TYR A 86 -5.04 -11.51 -12.13
N GLN A 87 -6.08 -10.93 -12.76
CA GLN A 87 -7.38 -11.61 -12.88
C GLN A 87 -7.37 -12.78 -13.88
N THR A 88 -6.43 -12.77 -14.82
CA THR A 88 -6.24 -13.91 -15.74
C THR A 88 -5.65 -15.13 -15.02
N TYR A 89 -5.04 -14.96 -13.84
CA TYR A 89 -4.67 -16.06 -12.94
C TYR A 89 -5.81 -16.40 -11.96
N LYS A 90 -7.02 -16.67 -12.47
CA LYS A 90 -7.99 -17.46 -11.70
C LYS A 90 -7.52 -18.92 -11.73
N LEU A 91 -7.04 -19.39 -10.57
CA LEU A 91 -6.83 -20.82 -10.26
C LEU A 91 -8.05 -21.67 -10.65
#